data_AF-A0A920USI6-F1
#
_entry.id   AF-A0A920USI6-F1
#
_cell.length_a   1.000
_cell.length_b   1.000
_cell.length_c   1.000
_cell.angle_alpha   90.00
_cell.angle_beta   90.00
_cell.angle_gamma   90.00
#
_symmetry.space_group_name_H-M   'P 1'
#
loop_
_entity.id
_entity.type
_entity.pdbx_description
1 polymer ?
#
loop_
_entity_poly.entity_id
_entity_poly.type
_entity_poly.pdbx_seq_one_letter_code
_entity_poly.pdbx_strand_id
1 'polypeptide(L)'
;MGKLLSSPKLLALPLVSGSTFNFRRRGSSGASFGFGWFGGPIPFISLPAERVAYIGSYPLLNTTVMFWFGGLILIFLAWRATRKMSDVPSGLQNLFEVIYEFFGNTVDGVAGGKAKAGRRFLALVSTIFLVVVIINWVGILPGVGSVGRIETIEEWVHHHLPKVEAKVQEKHPEYTPGFQTEAAALVHLLEDHGEDTFVAFDGSIVPLGRGEQARVPLNKIITFSESGLHQIEEAIHDGDDLDGLPLLDSIHSDIKKGVVQGEFVYKGQDFKGKTVGLLVPFLRGASTDINTTLAMRWLQCLRCRFGVSGHWGFVLMVVSFLSIPFLKGRLQPL
;
A
#
# COMPACT_ATOMS: atom_id res chain seq x y z
N MET A 1 45.83 30.80 5.58
CA MET A 1 44.68 29.88 5.39
C MET A 1 44.87 28.59 6.21
N GLY A 2 44.94 28.66 7.55
CA GLY A 2 45.43 27.52 8.35
C GLY A 2 44.68 27.24 9.65
N LYS A 3 43.50 27.82 9.88
CA LYS A 3 42.71 27.59 11.11
C LYS A 3 41.21 27.35 10.88
N LEU A 4 40.76 27.23 9.63
CA LEU A 4 39.33 27.05 9.31
C LEU A 4 38.88 25.57 9.23
N LEU A 5 39.82 24.61 9.19
CA LEU A 5 39.54 23.19 8.95
C LEU A 5 39.70 22.29 10.20
N SER A 6 40.01 22.84 11.38
CA SER A 6 40.31 22.04 12.58
C SER A 6 39.16 21.93 13.59
N SER A 7 37.95 22.39 13.27
CA SER A 7 36.79 22.30 14.17
C SER A 7 35.57 21.66 13.50
N PRO A 8 35.05 20.53 14.04
CA PRO A 8 33.86 19.85 13.48
C PRO A 8 32.60 20.72 13.50
N LYS A 9 32.54 21.74 14.37
CA LYS A 9 31.39 22.63 14.54
C LYS A 9 31.25 23.67 13.41
N LEU A 10 32.36 24.08 12.78
CA LEU A 10 32.32 25.06 11.67
C LEU A 10 32.03 24.42 10.30
N LEU A 11 32.21 23.11 10.15
CA LEU A 11 31.79 22.37 8.95
C LEU A 11 30.28 22.08 8.91
N ALA A 12 29.57 22.22 10.04
CA ALA A 12 28.12 22.02 10.12
C ALA A 12 27.31 23.26 9.69
N LEU A 13 27.89 24.46 9.74
CA LEU A 13 27.19 25.71 9.40
C LEU A 13 26.93 25.93 7.89
N PRO A 14 27.79 25.48 6.95
CA PRO A 14 27.48 25.55 5.52
C PRO A 14 26.48 24.48 5.07
N LEU A 15 26.42 23.32 5.74
CA LEU A 15 25.51 22.22 5.39
C LEU A 15 24.06 22.49 5.83
N VAL A 16 23.87 23.26 6.91
CA VAL A 16 22.53 23.68 7.38
C VAL A 16 22.04 24.95 6.66
N SER A 17 22.93 25.80 6.14
CA SER A 17 22.53 26.98 5.35
C SER A 17 22.37 26.72 3.84
N GLY A 18 23.11 25.77 3.26
CA GLY A 18 22.94 25.36 1.86
C GLY A 18 21.66 24.56 1.58
N SER A 19 21.13 23.88 2.59
CA SER A 19 19.85 23.15 2.54
C SER A 19 18.64 24.06 2.74
N THR A 20 18.81 25.21 3.39
CA THR A 20 17.73 26.19 3.61
C THR A 20 17.64 27.25 2.50
N PHE A 21 18.68 27.44 1.68
CA PHE A 21 18.69 28.46 0.62
C PHE A 21 18.09 28.01 -0.73
N ASN A 22 17.90 26.71 -0.97
CA ASN A 22 17.23 26.21 -2.19
C ASN A 22 15.71 26.06 -2.05
N PHE A 23 15.12 26.44 -0.91
CA PHE A 23 13.69 26.25 -0.66
C PHE A 23 12.83 27.49 -0.95
N ARG A 24 13.43 28.65 -1.24
CA ARG A 24 12.70 29.94 -1.31
C ARG A 24 12.37 30.44 -2.72
N ARG A 25 12.64 29.66 -3.77
CA ARG A 25 12.23 29.98 -5.15
C ARG A 25 11.78 28.73 -5.92
N ARG A 26 10.72 28.06 -5.46
CA ARG A 26 9.84 27.26 -6.33
C ARG A 26 8.50 27.09 -5.63
N GLY A 27 7.44 27.48 -6.33
CA GLY A 27 6.15 27.80 -5.76
C GLY A 27 5.32 26.61 -5.31
N SER A 28 4.28 26.97 -4.55
CA SER A 28 3.17 26.15 -4.07
C SER A 28 3.50 25.19 -2.92
N SER A 29 3.25 25.71 -1.73
CA SER A 29 3.10 25.03 -0.45
C SER A 29 2.31 23.72 -0.53
N GLY A 30 2.84 22.66 0.09
CA GLY A 30 2.07 21.65 0.82
C GLY A 30 1.18 20.69 0.02
N ALA A 31 1.76 19.60 -0.50
CA ALA A 31 1.03 18.35 -0.74
C ALA A 31 1.32 17.39 0.43
N SER A 32 0.70 17.62 1.59
CA SER A 32 0.89 16.81 2.81
C SER A 32 0.62 15.32 2.51
N PHE A 33 1.53 14.34 2.43
CA PHE A 33 2.98 14.23 2.64
C PHE A 33 3.54 13.34 1.50
N GLY A 34 3.69 13.89 0.30
CA GLY A 34 4.40 13.29 -0.82
C GLY A 34 5.45 14.28 -1.33
N PHE A 35 6.67 13.82 -1.63
CA PHE A 35 7.87 14.60 -1.97
C PHE A 35 7.78 15.46 -3.27
N GLY A 36 6.72 16.25 -3.46
CA GLY A 36 6.52 17.06 -4.66
C GLY A 36 6.57 16.21 -5.94
N TRP A 37 7.40 16.59 -6.91
CA TRP A 37 7.67 15.85 -8.15
C TRP A 37 8.04 14.35 -7.95
N PHE A 38 8.46 13.95 -6.74
CA PHE A 38 8.76 12.56 -6.38
C PHE A 38 7.65 11.85 -5.60
N GLY A 39 6.50 12.50 -5.38
CA GLY A 39 5.31 11.88 -4.81
C GLY A 39 4.72 10.87 -5.79
N GLY A 40 4.76 9.59 -5.44
CA GLY A 40 3.95 8.57 -6.10
C GLY A 40 2.46 8.78 -5.80
N PRO A 41 1.56 8.26 -6.67
CA PRO A 41 0.13 8.31 -6.39
C PRO A 41 -0.12 7.67 -5.03
N ILE A 42 -0.82 8.36 -4.11
CA ILE A 42 -1.20 7.78 -2.83
C ILE A 42 -2.31 6.75 -3.14
N PRO A 43 -2.05 5.43 -3.05
CA PRO A 43 -3.07 4.46 -3.38
C PRO A 43 -3.96 4.31 -2.14
N PHE A 44 -5.03 5.08 -2.09
CA PHE A 44 -6.17 4.76 -1.25
C PHE A 44 -7.22 4.05 -2.12
N ILE A 45 -7.12 2.72 -2.16
CA ILE A 45 -8.21 1.74 -2.32
C ILE A 45 -7.59 0.41 -1.85
N SER A 46 -8.29 -0.29 -0.96
CA SER A 46 -7.84 -1.53 -0.33
C SER A 46 -7.99 -2.72 -1.29
N LEU A 47 -7.25 -2.71 -2.42
CA LEU A 47 -7.11 -3.93 -3.21
C LEU A 47 -6.29 -4.96 -2.42
N PRO A 48 -6.69 -6.25 -2.39
CA PRO A 48 -5.89 -7.30 -1.78
C PRO A 48 -4.49 -7.33 -2.40
N ALA A 49 -3.47 -7.65 -1.60
CA ALA A 49 -2.09 -7.64 -2.07
C ALA A 49 -1.94 -8.54 -3.32
N GLU A 50 -1.32 -8.00 -4.37
CA GLU A 50 -1.16 -8.72 -5.62
C GLU A 50 -0.14 -9.86 -5.43
N ARG A 51 -0.44 -10.99 -6.06
CA ARG A 51 0.39 -12.20 -5.99
C ARG A 51 1.57 -12.03 -6.96
N VAL A 52 2.78 -12.14 -6.45
CA VAL A 52 4.02 -11.99 -7.23
C VAL A 52 4.52 -13.36 -7.71
N ALA A 53 4.44 -14.39 -6.88
CA ALA A 53 4.93 -15.74 -7.20
C ALA A 53 4.29 -16.81 -6.31
N TYR A 54 4.48 -18.08 -6.64
CA TYR A 54 4.19 -19.21 -5.74
C TYR A 54 5.49 -19.74 -5.14
N ILE A 55 5.53 -19.86 -3.81
CA ILE A 55 6.58 -20.60 -3.09
C ILE A 55 5.94 -21.89 -2.57
N GLY A 56 6.09 -22.98 -3.33
CA GLY A 56 5.36 -24.23 -3.06
C GLY A 56 3.85 -24.00 -3.14
N SER A 57 3.13 -24.27 -2.04
CA SER A 57 1.69 -24.04 -1.93
C SER A 57 1.30 -22.63 -1.45
N TYR A 58 2.26 -21.75 -1.17
CA TYR A 58 1.99 -20.41 -0.63
C TYR A 58 2.01 -19.33 -1.73
N PRO A 59 0.94 -18.52 -1.88
CA PRO A 59 0.95 -17.36 -2.76
C PRO A 59 1.78 -16.22 -2.12
N LEU A 60 2.94 -15.93 -2.70
CA LEU A 60 3.81 -14.83 -2.28
C LEU A 60 3.21 -13.49 -2.71
N LEU A 61 2.77 -12.71 -1.73
CA LEU A 61 2.20 -11.38 -1.93
C LEU A 61 3.28 -10.31 -2.05
N ASN A 62 3.04 -9.24 -2.81
CA ASN A 62 3.98 -8.11 -2.92
C ASN A 62 4.27 -7.43 -1.56
N THR A 63 3.26 -7.32 -0.70
CA THR A 63 3.39 -6.77 0.66
C THR A 63 4.32 -7.62 1.52
N THR A 64 4.31 -8.93 1.34
CA THR A 64 5.21 -9.88 2.02
C THR A 64 6.67 -9.67 1.61
N VAL A 65 6.93 -9.44 0.32
CA VAL A 65 8.28 -9.17 -0.17
C VAL A 65 8.82 -7.87 0.42
N MET A 66 7.99 -6.80 0.45
CA MET A 66 8.37 -5.52 1.04
C MET A 66 8.54 -5.60 2.56
N PHE A 67 7.73 -6.43 3.21
CA PHE A 67 7.91 -6.78 4.60
C PHE A 67 9.31 -7.38 4.82
N TRP A 68 9.66 -8.42 4.05
CA TRP A 68 10.97 -9.08 4.09
C TRP A 68 12.14 -8.14 3.86
N PHE A 69 12.02 -7.28 2.85
CA PHE A 69 13.02 -6.26 2.56
C PHE A 69 13.26 -5.33 3.76
N GLY A 70 12.18 -4.82 4.38
CA GLY A 70 12.29 -3.95 5.55
C GLY A 70 12.97 -4.62 6.75
N GLY A 71 12.61 -5.86 7.08
CA GLY A 71 13.29 -6.54 8.18
C GLY A 71 14.72 -6.99 7.85
N LEU A 72 15.05 -7.31 6.58
CA LEU A 72 16.45 -7.53 6.19
C LEU A 72 17.30 -6.27 6.41
N ILE A 73 16.76 -5.08 6.12
CA ILE A 73 17.41 -3.81 6.45
C ILE A 73 17.61 -3.68 7.96
N LEU A 74 16.57 -3.96 8.78
CA LEU A 74 16.68 -3.88 10.23
C LEU A 74 17.71 -4.88 10.79
N ILE A 75 17.71 -6.11 10.29
CA ILE A 75 18.68 -7.17 10.64
C ILE A 75 20.09 -6.70 10.28
N PHE A 76 20.28 -6.14 9.09
CA PHE A 76 21.56 -5.60 8.64
C PHE A 76 22.04 -4.45 9.53
N LEU A 77 21.16 -3.50 9.89
CA LEU A 77 21.49 -2.38 10.78
C LEU A 77 21.85 -2.87 12.19
N ALA A 78 21.07 -3.80 12.75
CA ALA A 78 21.33 -4.39 14.07
C ALA A 78 22.64 -5.19 14.09
N TRP A 79 22.91 -5.99 13.06
CA TRP A 79 24.18 -6.69 12.90
C TRP A 79 25.35 -5.71 12.77
N ARG A 80 25.19 -4.65 11.97
CA ARG A 80 26.23 -3.64 11.77
C ARG A 80 26.54 -2.85 13.05
N ALA A 81 25.54 -2.60 13.88
CA ALA A 81 25.66 -1.94 15.18
C ALA A 81 26.32 -2.82 16.24
N THR A 82 26.09 -4.13 16.22
CA THR A 82 26.61 -5.08 17.23
C THR A 82 27.94 -5.74 16.85
N ARG A 83 28.35 -5.71 15.57
CA ARG A 83 29.56 -6.41 15.08
C ARG A 83 30.88 -5.93 15.69
N LYS A 84 30.99 -4.66 16.09
CA LYS A 84 32.21 -4.08 16.67
C LYS A 84 31.86 -3.21 17.87
N MET A 85 31.36 -3.83 18.93
CA MET A 85 31.05 -3.13 20.16
C MET A 85 32.33 -2.67 20.86
N SER A 86 32.37 -1.39 21.20
CA SER A 86 33.42 -0.77 22.02
C SER A 86 32.83 -0.18 23.28
N ASP A 87 33.62 -0.12 24.36
CA ASP A 87 33.18 0.44 25.65
C ASP A 87 32.83 1.93 25.55
N VAL A 88 33.51 2.66 24.66
CA VAL A 88 33.12 4.03 24.28
C VAL A 88 32.30 3.93 23.00
N PRO A 89 30.97 4.18 23.03
CA PRO A 89 30.09 3.99 21.90
C PRO A 89 30.35 5.04 20.81
N SER A 90 30.31 4.62 19.53
CA SER A 90 30.42 5.54 18.39
C SER A 90 29.51 5.13 17.22
N GLY A 91 29.10 6.10 16.40
CA GLY A 91 28.30 5.87 15.19
C GLY A 91 26.95 5.19 15.45
N LEU A 92 26.73 4.03 14.81
CA LEU A 92 25.48 3.27 14.92
C LEU A 92 25.26 2.67 16.31
N GLN A 93 26.32 2.30 17.04
CA GLN A 93 26.17 1.77 18.40
C GLN A 93 25.52 2.82 19.32
N ASN A 94 25.98 4.08 19.24
CA ASN A 94 25.40 5.19 20.00
C ASN A 94 23.92 5.42 19.68
N LEU A 95 23.53 5.36 18.38
CA LEU A 95 22.12 5.48 17.98
C LEU A 95 21.26 4.38 18.60
N PHE A 96 21.70 3.13 18.52
CA PHE A 96 20.96 1.99 19.07
C PHE A 96 20.94 1.98 20.60
N GLU A 97 21.98 2.49 21.26
CA GLU A 97 22.00 2.67 22.73
C GLU A 97 21.00 3.74 23.17
N VAL A 98 20.94 4.89 22.49
CA VAL A 98 19.93 5.92 22.77
C VAL A 98 18.51 5.37 22.61
N ILE A 99 18.27 4.59 21.55
CA ILE A 99 16.98 3.92 21.33
C ILE A 99 16.69 2.92 22.46
N TYR A 100 17.68 2.10 22.84
CA TYR A 100 17.55 1.10 23.88
C TYR A 100 17.27 1.74 25.26
N GLU A 101 17.94 2.84 25.59
CA GLU A 101 17.74 3.59 26.82
C GLU A 101 16.37 4.28 26.84
N PHE A 102 15.96 4.91 25.73
CA PHE A 102 14.62 5.49 25.58
C PHE A 102 13.52 4.46 25.87
N PHE A 103 13.61 3.26 25.28
CA PHE A 103 12.65 2.20 25.53
C PHE A 103 12.77 1.61 26.93
N GLY A 104 13.98 1.50 27.48
CA GLY A 104 14.21 1.09 28.87
C GLY A 104 13.46 1.98 29.85
N ASN A 105 13.64 3.30 29.74
CA ASN A 105 12.98 4.28 30.59
C ASN A 105 11.45 4.28 30.40
N THR A 106 10.99 4.17 29.15
CA THR A 106 9.55 4.11 28.84
C THR A 106 8.90 2.88 29.47
N VAL A 107 9.52 1.73 29.30
CA VAL A 107 8.97 0.44 29.72
C VAL A 107 9.06 0.28 31.25
N ASP A 108 10.12 0.77 31.89
CA ASP A 108 10.21 0.83 33.35
C ASP A 108 9.19 1.81 33.95
N GLY A 109 8.96 2.96 33.31
CA GLY A 109 7.91 3.91 33.69
C GLY A 109 6.50 3.29 33.68
N VAL A 110 6.18 2.53 32.65
CA VAL A 110 4.88 1.83 32.53
C VAL A 110 4.77 0.64 33.50
N ALA A 111 5.86 -0.07 33.76
CA ALA A 111 5.88 -1.26 34.62
C ALA A 111 5.96 -0.97 36.14
N GLY A 112 5.61 0.24 36.57
CA GLY A 112 5.57 0.63 37.98
C GLY A 112 6.81 1.39 38.47
N GLY A 113 7.59 1.99 37.57
CA GLY A 113 8.63 2.98 37.86
C GLY A 113 9.90 2.44 38.55
N LYS A 114 9.94 1.16 38.93
CA LYS A 114 11.15 0.53 39.48
C LYS A 114 12.13 0.24 38.35
N ALA A 115 13.40 0.58 38.54
CA ALA A 115 14.44 0.29 37.57
C ALA A 115 14.45 -1.21 37.20
N LYS A 116 14.46 -1.50 35.91
CA LYS A 116 14.42 -2.84 35.31
C LYS A 116 13.08 -3.61 35.46
N ALA A 117 12.02 -2.98 35.97
CA ALA A 117 10.72 -3.64 36.13
C ALA A 117 10.13 -4.14 34.80
N GLY A 118 10.36 -3.42 33.70
CA GLY A 118 9.78 -3.74 32.41
C GLY A 118 10.73 -4.48 31.46
N ARG A 119 11.89 -4.93 31.93
CA ARG A 119 12.95 -5.54 31.08
C ARG A 119 12.48 -6.76 30.26
N ARG A 120 11.44 -7.45 30.72
CA ARG A 120 10.75 -8.54 30.00
C ARG A 120 10.02 -8.09 28.74
N PHE A 121 9.54 -6.84 28.71
CA PHE A 121 8.81 -6.25 27.59
C PHE A 121 9.69 -5.38 26.69
N LEU A 122 10.87 -4.97 27.17
CA LEU A 122 11.78 -4.08 26.44
C LEU A 122 12.08 -4.61 25.03
N ALA A 123 12.46 -5.88 24.91
CA ALA A 123 12.78 -6.49 23.61
C ALA A 123 11.57 -6.52 22.67
N LEU A 124 10.37 -6.77 23.20
CA LEU A 124 9.13 -6.81 22.43
C LEU A 124 8.76 -5.43 21.89
N VAL A 125 8.67 -4.44 22.79
CA VAL A 125 8.25 -3.08 22.45
C VAL A 125 9.25 -2.45 21.48
N SER A 126 10.55 -2.56 21.77
CA SER A 126 11.60 -2.00 20.92
C SER A 126 11.59 -2.63 19.53
N THR A 127 11.41 -3.95 19.43
CA THR A 127 11.41 -4.63 18.11
C THR A 127 10.16 -4.31 17.31
N ILE A 128 8.96 -4.31 17.91
CA ILE A 128 7.71 -3.91 17.23
C ILE A 128 7.87 -2.49 16.68
N PHE A 129 8.34 -1.58 17.52
CA PHE A 129 8.52 -0.18 17.14
C PHE A 129 9.50 -0.05 15.97
N LEU A 130 10.70 -0.62 16.09
CA LEU A 130 11.74 -0.53 15.06
C LEU A 130 11.27 -1.14 13.73
N VAL A 131 10.56 -2.27 13.78
CA VAL A 131 10.01 -2.89 12.57
C VAL A 131 8.96 -1.99 11.92
N VAL A 132 8.02 -1.43 12.70
CA VAL A 132 6.99 -0.51 12.18
C VAL A 132 7.64 0.73 11.56
N VAL A 133 8.64 1.34 12.23
CA VAL A 133 9.36 2.50 11.71
C VAL A 133 10.04 2.16 10.39
N ILE A 134 10.80 1.06 10.33
CA ILE A 134 11.53 0.68 9.11
C ILE A 134 10.56 0.38 7.95
N ILE A 135 9.47 -0.36 8.20
CA ILE A 135 8.47 -0.66 7.16
C ILE A 135 7.81 0.62 6.66
N ASN A 136 7.48 1.56 7.54
CA ASN A 136 6.91 2.84 7.16
C ASN A 136 7.90 3.65 6.31
N TRP A 137 9.19 3.67 6.69
CA TRP A 137 10.23 4.37 5.94
C TRP A 137 10.48 3.74 4.57
N VAL A 138 10.50 2.41 4.50
CA VAL A 138 10.60 1.66 3.24
C VAL A 138 9.40 1.96 2.34
N GLY A 139 8.21 2.15 2.92
CA GLY A 139 7.00 2.54 2.18
C GLY A 139 7.10 3.90 1.47
N ILE A 140 8.01 4.78 1.91
CA ILE A 140 8.22 6.12 1.35
C ILE A 140 9.35 6.12 0.30
N LEU A 141 10.07 5.01 0.13
CA LEU A 141 11.18 4.94 -0.82
C LEU A 141 10.69 5.19 -2.26
N PRO A 142 11.44 5.97 -3.06
CA PRO A 142 11.09 6.20 -4.45
C PRO A 142 11.04 4.86 -5.19
N GLY A 143 9.94 4.62 -5.88
CA GLY A 143 9.66 3.35 -6.57
C GLY A 143 8.63 2.47 -5.85
N VAL A 144 8.49 2.58 -4.52
CA VAL A 144 7.41 1.94 -3.77
C VAL A 144 6.12 2.73 -3.98
N GLY A 145 5.03 2.06 -4.36
CA GLY A 145 3.77 2.68 -4.75
C GLY A 145 3.81 3.46 -6.08
N SER A 146 5.00 3.64 -6.66
CA SER A 146 5.20 4.55 -7.80
C SER A 146 5.47 3.83 -9.12
N VAL A 147 6.01 2.61 -9.06
CA VAL A 147 6.23 1.76 -10.24
C VAL A 147 5.26 0.59 -10.17
N GLY A 148 4.51 0.39 -11.24
CA GLY A 148 3.38 -0.54 -11.28
C GLY A 148 2.95 -0.89 -12.69
N ARG A 149 1.99 -1.80 -12.78
CA ARG A 149 1.29 -2.12 -14.01
C ARG A 149 0.00 -1.30 -14.08
N ILE A 150 -0.40 -0.98 -15.31
CA ILE A 150 -1.71 -0.39 -15.58
C ILE A 150 -2.70 -1.54 -15.76
N GLU A 151 -3.73 -1.55 -14.93
CA GLU A 151 -4.90 -2.40 -15.06
C GLU A 151 -5.94 -1.65 -15.90
N THR A 152 -6.43 -2.29 -16.96
CA THR A 152 -7.46 -1.70 -17.83
C THR A 152 -8.82 -1.73 -17.15
N ILE A 153 -9.79 -0.98 -17.67
CA ILE A 153 -11.17 -0.99 -17.14
C ILE A 153 -11.79 -2.39 -17.27
N GLU A 154 -11.58 -3.08 -18.40
CA GLU A 154 -12.00 -4.47 -18.62
C GLU A 154 -11.45 -5.40 -17.54
N GLU A 155 -10.15 -5.32 -17.26
CA GLU A 155 -9.52 -6.15 -16.23
C GLU A 155 -10.01 -5.81 -14.82
N TRP A 156 -10.22 -4.52 -14.53
CA TRP A 156 -10.77 -4.07 -13.27
C TRP A 156 -12.21 -4.59 -13.05
N VAL A 157 -13.06 -4.52 -14.07
CA VAL A 157 -14.42 -5.09 -14.04
C VAL A 157 -14.35 -6.60 -13.78
N HIS A 158 -13.53 -7.34 -14.53
CA HIS A 158 -13.35 -8.78 -14.33
C HIS A 158 -12.92 -9.17 -12.90
N HIS A 159 -12.17 -8.34 -12.19
CA HIS A 159 -11.77 -8.61 -10.81
C HIS A 159 -12.83 -8.27 -9.74
N HIS A 160 -13.75 -7.36 -10.04
CA HIS A 160 -14.78 -6.90 -9.10
C HIS A 160 -16.11 -7.61 -9.30
N LEU A 161 -16.45 -7.96 -10.55
CA LEU A 161 -17.71 -8.56 -10.94
C LEU A 161 -18.03 -9.86 -10.17
N PRO A 162 -17.10 -10.83 -9.99
CA PRO A 162 -17.43 -12.10 -9.31
C PRO A 162 -17.86 -11.93 -7.84
N LYS A 163 -17.38 -10.88 -7.17
CA LYS A 163 -17.77 -10.58 -5.78
C LYS A 163 -19.18 -9.99 -5.71
N VAL A 164 -19.57 -9.25 -6.74
CA VAL A 164 -20.90 -8.66 -6.85
C VAL A 164 -21.88 -9.74 -7.30
N GLU A 165 -21.52 -10.55 -8.30
CA GLU A 165 -22.29 -11.73 -8.73
C GLU A 165 -22.63 -12.65 -7.57
N ALA A 166 -21.66 -12.98 -6.71
CA ALA A 166 -21.91 -13.83 -5.54
C ALA A 166 -22.95 -13.21 -4.58
N LYS A 167 -22.91 -11.89 -4.38
CA LYS A 167 -23.89 -11.17 -3.55
C LYS A 167 -25.27 -11.07 -4.20
N VAL A 168 -25.30 -10.89 -5.52
CA VAL A 168 -26.54 -10.83 -6.30
C VAL A 168 -27.20 -12.20 -6.29
N GLN A 169 -26.46 -13.28 -6.55
CA GLN A 169 -26.96 -14.65 -6.52
C GLN A 169 -27.48 -15.06 -5.13
N GLU A 170 -26.85 -14.56 -4.05
CA GLU A 170 -27.33 -14.78 -2.68
C GLU A 170 -28.66 -14.07 -2.42
N LYS A 171 -28.83 -12.85 -2.93
CA LYS A 171 -30.06 -12.05 -2.75
C LYS A 171 -31.21 -12.49 -3.67
N HIS A 172 -30.87 -12.92 -4.89
CA HIS A 172 -31.79 -13.26 -5.97
C HIS A 172 -31.51 -14.67 -6.49
N PRO A 173 -31.86 -15.73 -5.73
CA PRO A 173 -31.70 -17.12 -6.18
C PRO A 173 -32.55 -17.46 -7.41
N GLU A 174 -33.55 -16.65 -7.73
CA GLU A 174 -34.42 -16.77 -8.90
C GLU A 174 -33.74 -16.41 -10.23
N TYR A 175 -32.64 -15.66 -10.20
CA TYR A 175 -31.92 -15.28 -11.42
C TYR A 175 -31.17 -16.45 -12.04
N THR A 176 -31.20 -16.50 -13.37
CA THR A 176 -30.49 -17.50 -14.16
C THR A 176 -28.97 -17.29 -14.01
N PRO A 177 -28.24 -18.28 -13.47
CA PRO A 177 -26.80 -18.16 -13.28
C PRO A 177 -26.07 -17.93 -14.60
N GLY A 178 -25.04 -17.08 -14.57
CA GLY A 178 -24.36 -16.61 -15.77
C GLY A 178 -24.99 -15.31 -16.24
N PHE A 179 -25.93 -15.37 -17.17
CA PHE A 179 -26.33 -14.18 -17.94
C PHE A 179 -27.09 -13.11 -17.13
N GLN A 180 -28.16 -13.47 -16.42
CA GLN A 180 -28.94 -12.50 -15.63
C GLN A 180 -28.17 -12.02 -14.40
N THR A 181 -27.46 -12.94 -13.73
CA THR A 181 -26.64 -12.61 -12.56
C THR A 181 -25.47 -11.69 -12.92
N GLU A 182 -24.81 -11.90 -14.07
CA GLU A 182 -23.71 -11.06 -14.55
C GLU A 182 -24.22 -9.65 -14.93
N ALA A 183 -25.34 -9.56 -15.65
CA ALA A 183 -25.92 -8.27 -16.02
C ALA A 183 -26.36 -7.45 -14.79
N ALA A 184 -27.04 -8.09 -13.82
CA ALA A 184 -27.43 -7.45 -12.57
C ALA A 184 -26.20 -7.03 -11.74
N ALA A 185 -25.18 -7.89 -11.68
CA ALA A 185 -23.92 -7.57 -11.00
C ALA A 185 -23.21 -6.39 -11.64
N LEU A 186 -23.24 -6.29 -12.97
CA LEU A 186 -22.64 -5.18 -13.71
C LEU A 186 -23.38 -3.87 -13.42
N VAL A 187 -24.72 -3.87 -13.40
CA VAL A 187 -25.52 -2.70 -13.03
C VAL A 187 -25.17 -2.21 -11.64
N HIS A 188 -25.24 -3.08 -10.63
CA HIS A 188 -24.88 -2.71 -9.25
C HIS A 188 -23.45 -2.24 -9.11
N LEU A 189 -22.51 -2.83 -9.85
CA LEU A 189 -21.12 -2.41 -9.85
C LEU A 189 -20.97 -0.98 -10.40
N LEU A 190 -21.69 -0.64 -11.48
CA LEU A 190 -21.68 0.72 -12.05
C LEU A 190 -22.37 1.75 -11.14
N GLU A 191 -23.41 1.35 -10.41
CA GLU A 191 -24.08 2.21 -9.42
C GLU A 191 -23.16 2.48 -8.21
N ASP A 192 -22.60 1.41 -7.63
CA ASP A 192 -21.76 1.51 -6.42
C ASP A 192 -20.42 2.23 -6.71
N HIS A 193 -19.85 2.02 -7.89
CA HIS A 193 -18.51 2.48 -8.26
C HIS A 193 -18.50 3.56 -9.37
N GLY A 194 -19.65 4.13 -9.73
CA GLY A 194 -19.75 5.13 -10.81
C GLY A 194 -18.87 6.38 -10.61
N GLU A 195 -18.64 6.75 -9.35
CA GLU A 195 -17.79 7.89 -8.96
C GLU A 195 -16.33 7.50 -8.71
N ASP A 196 -15.99 6.21 -8.74
CA ASP A 196 -14.60 5.77 -8.58
C ASP A 196 -13.74 6.29 -9.74
N THR A 197 -12.56 6.79 -9.39
CA THR A 197 -11.73 7.55 -10.33
C THR A 197 -10.53 6.76 -10.82
N PHE A 198 -10.28 6.82 -12.12
CA PHE A 198 -9.22 6.12 -12.83
C PHE A 198 -8.22 7.11 -13.41
N VAL A 199 -6.97 6.68 -13.58
CA VAL A 199 -5.91 7.56 -14.10
C VAL A 199 -6.03 7.60 -15.61
N ALA A 200 -6.17 8.80 -16.17
CA ALA A 200 -6.10 9.01 -17.62
C ALA A 200 -4.65 9.22 -18.04
N PHE A 201 -4.23 8.56 -19.11
CA PHE A 201 -2.88 8.66 -19.62
C PHE A 201 -2.86 8.60 -21.14
N ASP A 202 -1.72 9.03 -21.69
CA ASP A 202 -1.47 9.06 -23.13
C ASP A 202 -0.34 8.07 -23.43
N GLY A 203 -0.61 7.07 -24.27
CA GLY A 203 0.31 5.97 -24.57
C GLY A 203 0.35 4.86 -23.51
N SER A 204 1.48 4.15 -23.39
CA SER A 204 1.61 2.95 -22.55
C SER A 204 2.29 3.18 -21.20
N ILE A 205 2.73 4.42 -20.90
CA ILE A 205 3.55 4.73 -19.72
C ILE A 205 3.04 6.00 -19.04
N VAL A 206 2.76 5.92 -17.74
CA VAL A 206 2.47 7.09 -16.90
C VAL A 206 3.75 7.54 -16.23
N PRO A 207 4.29 8.74 -16.53
CA PRO A 207 5.48 9.23 -15.85
C PRO A 207 5.20 9.51 -14.38
N LEU A 208 6.23 9.32 -13.55
CA LEU A 208 6.18 9.57 -12.11
C LEU A 208 5.66 10.99 -11.81
N GLY A 209 4.78 11.10 -10.82
CA GLY A 209 4.18 12.37 -10.39
C GLY A 209 3.05 12.92 -11.27
N ARG A 210 2.72 12.28 -12.40
CA ARG A 210 1.58 12.69 -13.26
C ARG A 210 0.29 11.88 -13.03
N GLY A 211 0.37 10.72 -12.39
CA GLY A 211 -0.78 9.83 -12.17
C GLY A 211 -1.87 10.40 -11.25
N GLU A 212 -1.59 11.43 -10.45
CA GLU A 212 -2.58 12.07 -9.57
C GLU A 212 -3.23 13.31 -10.21
N GLN A 213 -2.65 13.84 -11.29
CA GLN A 213 -3.10 15.13 -11.84
C GLN A 213 -4.29 14.99 -12.80
N ALA A 214 -4.62 13.78 -13.22
CA ALA A 214 -5.62 13.48 -14.25
C ALA A 214 -6.41 12.22 -13.90
N ARG A 215 -7.40 12.37 -13.01
CA ARG A 215 -8.30 11.27 -12.63
C ARG A 215 -9.70 11.51 -13.20
N VAL A 216 -10.26 10.48 -13.83
CA VAL A 216 -11.55 10.50 -14.52
C VAL A 216 -12.48 9.50 -13.84
N PRO A 217 -13.71 9.88 -13.44
CA PRO A 217 -14.67 8.97 -12.83
C PRO A 217 -15.24 7.96 -13.84
N LEU A 218 -15.68 6.80 -13.35
CA LEU A 218 -16.20 5.70 -14.17
C LEU A 218 -17.38 6.11 -15.05
N ASN A 219 -18.29 6.95 -14.54
CA ASN A 219 -19.45 7.48 -15.26
C ASN A 219 -19.11 8.42 -16.43
N LYS A 220 -17.84 8.83 -16.60
CA LYS A 220 -17.35 9.56 -17.79
C LYS A 220 -16.64 8.66 -18.78
N ILE A 221 -16.25 7.47 -18.33
CA ILE A 221 -15.59 6.43 -19.13
C ILE A 221 -16.66 5.56 -19.78
N ILE A 222 -17.60 5.05 -18.98
CA ILE A 222 -18.74 4.26 -19.41
C ILE A 222 -19.94 5.19 -19.44
N THR A 223 -20.54 5.34 -20.61
CA THR A 223 -21.66 6.26 -20.80
C THR A 223 -22.95 5.59 -20.35
N PHE A 224 -23.37 5.84 -19.11
CA PHE A 224 -24.64 5.34 -18.59
C PHE A 224 -25.47 6.45 -17.92
N SER A 225 -26.77 6.25 -17.84
CA SER A 225 -27.72 7.11 -17.12
C SER A 225 -28.41 6.30 -16.05
N GLU A 226 -28.74 6.90 -14.90
CA GLU A 226 -29.47 6.23 -13.81
C GLU A 226 -30.78 5.62 -14.32
N SER A 227 -31.52 6.34 -15.17
CA SER A 227 -32.73 5.83 -15.82
C SER A 227 -32.48 4.63 -16.74
N GLY A 228 -31.31 4.58 -17.39
CA GLY A 228 -30.94 3.48 -18.27
C GLY A 228 -30.52 2.23 -17.50
N LEU A 229 -29.84 2.40 -16.36
CA LEU A 229 -29.50 1.29 -15.47
C LEU A 229 -30.77 0.66 -14.86
N HIS A 230 -31.73 1.49 -14.43
CA HIS A 230 -33.02 0.99 -13.95
C HIS A 230 -33.82 0.25 -15.03
N GLN A 231 -33.75 0.64 -16.30
CA GLN A 231 -34.40 -0.11 -17.38
C GLN A 231 -33.78 -1.49 -17.59
N ILE A 232 -32.47 -1.62 -17.40
CA ILE A 232 -31.78 -2.92 -17.46
C ILE A 232 -32.19 -3.77 -16.26
N GLU A 233 -32.22 -3.19 -15.06
CA GLU A 233 -32.65 -3.88 -13.84
C GLU A 233 -34.11 -4.37 -13.93
N GLU A 234 -35.01 -3.54 -14.45
CA GLU A 234 -36.42 -3.89 -14.69
C GLU A 234 -36.55 -5.03 -15.72
N ALA A 235 -35.81 -4.97 -16.83
CA ALA A 235 -35.79 -6.04 -17.83
C ALA A 235 -35.23 -7.36 -17.27
N ILE A 236 -34.26 -7.31 -16.35
CA ILE A 236 -33.74 -8.49 -15.65
C ILE A 236 -34.83 -9.09 -14.74
N HIS A 237 -35.56 -8.25 -14.01
CA HIS A 237 -36.66 -8.68 -13.13
C HIS A 237 -37.83 -9.31 -13.88
N ASP A 238 -38.17 -8.78 -15.06
CA ASP A 238 -39.26 -9.29 -15.88
C ASP A 238 -38.90 -10.61 -16.59
N GLY A 239 -37.63 -11.02 -16.55
CA GLY A 239 -37.14 -12.25 -17.16
C GLY A 239 -37.07 -12.19 -18.68
N ASP A 240 -37.00 -10.97 -19.23
CA ASP A 240 -36.88 -10.73 -20.66
C ASP A 240 -35.52 -11.20 -21.18
N ASP A 241 -35.50 -11.51 -22.48
CA ASP A 241 -34.25 -11.82 -23.19
C ASP A 241 -33.38 -10.56 -23.23
N LEU A 242 -32.26 -10.57 -22.49
CA LEU A 242 -31.36 -9.41 -22.40
C LEU A 242 -30.47 -9.29 -23.65
N ASP A 243 -30.53 -10.27 -24.57
CA ASP A 243 -29.86 -10.24 -25.85
C ASP A 243 -30.41 -9.10 -26.73
N GLY A 244 -29.54 -8.11 -27.02
CA GLY A 244 -29.87 -6.99 -27.89
C GLY A 244 -30.36 -5.72 -27.19
N LEU A 245 -30.19 -5.61 -25.86
CA LEU A 245 -30.31 -4.34 -25.16
C LEU A 245 -29.17 -3.40 -25.62
N PRO A 246 -29.46 -2.32 -26.38
CA PRO A 246 -28.43 -1.48 -27.00
C PRO A 246 -27.56 -0.77 -25.95
N LEU A 247 -28.13 -0.50 -24.77
CA LEU A 247 -27.39 0.11 -23.66
C LEU A 247 -26.40 -0.88 -23.03
N LEU A 248 -26.82 -2.14 -22.83
CA LEU A 248 -25.95 -3.18 -22.26
C LEU A 248 -24.78 -3.48 -23.20
N ASP A 249 -25.05 -3.59 -24.50
CA ASP A 249 -24.00 -3.75 -25.53
C ASP A 249 -23.04 -2.55 -25.57
N SER A 250 -23.57 -1.33 -25.42
CA SER A 250 -22.76 -0.11 -25.35
C SER A 250 -21.84 -0.12 -24.13
N ILE A 251 -22.36 -0.52 -22.96
CA ILE A 251 -21.58 -0.63 -21.72
C ILE A 251 -20.42 -1.62 -21.90
N HIS A 252 -20.68 -2.81 -22.44
CA HIS A 252 -19.63 -3.80 -22.72
C HIS A 252 -18.60 -3.26 -23.72
N SER A 253 -19.05 -2.56 -24.78
CA SER A 253 -18.13 -1.94 -25.72
C SER A 253 -17.27 -0.84 -25.08
N ASP A 254 -17.82 -0.04 -24.16
CA ASP A 254 -17.10 1.04 -23.49
C ASP A 254 -16.07 0.49 -22.50
N ILE A 255 -16.44 -0.56 -21.74
CA ILE A 255 -15.53 -1.29 -20.85
C ILE A 255 -14.33 -1.84 -21.62
N LYS A 256 -14.57 -2.49 -22.76
CA LYS A 256 -13.53 -3.09 -23.61
C LYS A 256 -12.63 -2.05 -24.27
N LYS A 257 -13.18 -0.89 -24.65
CA LYS A 257 -12.40 0.22 -25.20
C LYS A 257 -11.54 0.87 -24.12
N GLY A 258 -12.08 1.07 -22.91
CA GLY A 258 -11.37 1.70 -21.80
C GLY A 258 -10.91 3.13 -22.12
N VAL A 259 -11.72 3.88 -22.87
CA VAL A 259 -11.44 5.25 -23.31
C VAL A 259 -12.51 6.20 -22.77
N VAL A 260 -12.13 7.42 -22.42
CA VAL A 260 -13.08 8.45 -21.99
C VAL A 260 -13.99 8.85 -23.16
N GLN A 261 -15.28 8.51 -23.08
CA GLN A 261 -16.30 8.85 -24.08
C GLN A 261 -16.88 10.24 -23.85
N GLY A 262 -17.14 10.59 -22.58
CA GLY A 262 -17.75 11.85 -22.18
C GLY A 262 -16.78 13.04 -22.27
N GLU A 263 -17.31 14.23 -22.50
CA GLU A 263 -16.53 15.45 -22.31
C GLU A 263 -16.19 15.62 -20.82
N PHE A 264 -14.90 15.53 -20.51
CA PHE A 264 -14.39 15.70 -19.16
C PHE A 264 -13.22 16.66 -19.19
N VAL A 265 -13.46 17.87 -18.69
CA VAL A 265 -12.44 18.91 -18.57
C VAL A 265 -12.01 19.01 -17.10
N TYR A 266 -10.76 18.68 -16.83
CA TYR A 266 -10.18 18.82 -15.49
C TYR A 266 -8.96 19.74 -15.55
N LYS A 267 -8.93 20.77 -14.70
CA LYS A 267 -7.87 21.79 -14.67
C LYS A 267 -7.56 22.41 -16.04
N GLY A 268 -8.60 22.61 -16.87
CA GLY A 268 -8.48 23.22 -18.19
C GLY A 268 -7.89 22.30 -19.29
N GLN A 269 -7.76 21.00 -19.02
CA GLN A 269 -7.37 20.00 -20.01
C GLN A 269 -8.55 19.09 -20.33
N ASP A 270 -8.77 18.81 -21.62
CA ASP A 270 -9.73 17.80 -22.08
C ASP A 270 -9.10 16.40 -22.01
N PHE A 271 -9.92 15.45 -21.56
CA PHE A 271 -9.56 14.03 -21.40
C PHE A 271 -10.31 13.12 -22.36
N LYS A 272 -11.21 13.64 -23.19
CA LYS A 272 -11.93 12.87 -24.21
C LYS A 272 -10.95 12.12 -25.12
N GLY A 273 -11.23 10.84 -25.35
CA GLY A 273 -10.41 9.99 -26.22
C GLY A 273 -9.12 9.44 -25.58
N LYS A 274 -8.83 9.74 -24.31
CA LYS A 274 -7.66 9.17 -23.61
C LYS A 274 -7.98 7.82 -23.00
N THR A 275 -6.99 6.93 -23.00
CA THR A 275 -7.06 5.65 -22.31
C THR A 275 -7.01 5.87 -20.80
N VAL A 276 -7.81 5.09 -20.08
CA VAL A 276 -7.91 5.11 -18.63
C VAL A 276 -7.55 3.76 -18.04
N GLY A 277 -7.04 3.79 -16.82
CA GLY A 277 -6.74 2.56 -16.09
C GLY A 277 -6.42 2.84 -14.64
N LEU A 278 -6.36 1.75 -13.87
CA LEU A 278 -5.96 1.78 -12.48
C LEU A 278 -4.47 1.46 -12.38
N LEU A 279 -3.72 2.29 -11.65
CA LEU A 279 -2.30 2.05 -11.40
C LEU A 279 -2.14 1.07 -10.24
N VAL A 280 -1.74 -0.15 -10.54
CA VAL A 280 -1.46 -1.19 -9.55
C VAL A 280 0.05 -1.25 -9.29
N PRO A 281 0.53 -0.79 -8.12
CA PRO A 281 1.96 -0.74 -7.84
C PRO A 281 2.54 -2.14 -7.61
N PHE A 282 3.68 -2.43 -8.24
CA PHE A 282 4.39 -3.70 -8.04
C PHE A 282 4.87 -3.85 -6.60
N LEU A 283 5.41 -2.78 -6.03
CA LEU A 283 5.87 -2.73 -4.65
C LEU A 283 4.90 -1.89 -3.83
N ARG A 284 4.27 -2.51 -2.83
CA ARG A 284 3.38 -1.83 -1.90
C ARG A 284 3.99 -1.81 -0.50
N GLY A 285 3.88 -0.68 0.19
CA GLY A 285 4.36 -0.56 1.57
C GLY A 285 3.73 -1.64 2.45
N ALA A 286 4.53 -2.38 3.23
CA ALA A 286 4.02 -3.44 4.10
C ALA A 286 3.10 -2.92 5.23
N SER A 287 3.09 -1.61 5.47
CA SER A 287 2.22 -0.93 6.42
C SER A 287 0.75 -0.86 6.01
N THR A 288 0.43 -1.07 4.72
CA THR A 288 -0.96 -1.09 4.25
C THR A 288 -1.68 -2.42 4.53
N ASP A 289 -0.97 -3.42 5.08
CA ASP A 289 -1.51 -4.76 5.34
C ASP A 289 -1.62 -5.01 6.85
N ILE A 290 -2.83 -4.84 7.39
CA ILE A 290 -3.11 -4.94 8.83
C ILE A 290 -2.81 -6.34 9.38
N ASN A 291 -3.02 -7.38 8.57
CA ASN A 291 -2.81 -8.76 8.95
C ASN A 291 -1.33 -9.05 9.19
N THR A 292 -0.44 -8.42 8.41
CA THR A 292 1.01 -8.52 8.60
C THR A 292 1.43 -7.89 9.93
N THR A 293 0.85 -6.74 10.27
CA THR A 293 1.13 -6.04 11.54
C THR A 293 0.61 -6.80 12.76
N LEU A 294 -0.59 -7.37 12.66
CA LEU A 294 -1.17 -8.18 13.73
C LEU A 294 -0.43 -9.50 13.93
N ALA A 295 -0.07 -10.20 12.85
CA ALA A 295 0.69 -11.45 12.92
C ALA A 295 2.05 -11.25 13.61
N MET A 296 2.75 -10.16 13.30
CA MET A 296 3.97 -9.77 14.01
C MET A 296 3.72 -9.63 15.51
N ARG A 297 2.76 -8.78 15.90
CA ARG A 297 2.46 -8.53 17.32
C ARG A 297 2.16 -9.83 18.06
N TRP A 298 1.40 -10.73 17.46
CA TRP A 298 1.07 -12.03 18.03
C TRP A 298 2.29 -12.92 18.27
N LEU A 299 3.14 -13.11 17.25
CA LEU A 299 4.40 -13.88 17.35
C LEU A 299 5.30 -13.33 18.47
N GLN A 300 5.34 -12.02 18.59
CA GLN A 300 6.19 -11.31 19.52
C GLN A 300 5.66 -11.39 20.96
N CYS A 301 4.33 -11.32 21.14
CA CYS A 301 3.66 -11.62 22.42
C CYS A 301 3.94 -13.05 22.88
N LEU A 302 3.82 -14.03 21.97
CA LEU A 302 4.13 -15.44 22.27
C LEU A 302 5.57 -15.56 22.77
N ARG A 303 6.51 -14.86 22.14
CA ARG A 303 7.93 -14.90 22.50
C ARG A 303 8.23 -14.31 23.88
N CYS A 304 7.56 -13.22 24.25
CA CYS A 304 7.65 -12.66 25.60
C CYS A 304 7.15 -13.64 26.65
N ARG A 305 6.08 -14.40 26.34
CA ARG A 305 5.54 -15.41 27.26
C ARG A 305 6.52 -16.56 27.51
N PHE A 306 7.33 -16.95 26.52
CA PHE A 306 8.29 -18.05 26.62
C PHE A 306 9.73 -17.65 27.01
N GLY A 307 9.98 -16.37 27.32
CA GLY A 307 11.20 -15.96 28.04
C GLY A 307 12.52 -16.02 27.24
N VAL A 308 12.48 -15.94 25.91
CA VAL A 308 13.70 -15.93 25.09
C VAL A 308 14.45 -14.60 25.27
N SER A 309 15.57 -14.63 25.99
CA SER A 309 16.46 -13.48 26.21
C SER A 309 17.90 -13.81 25.83
N GLY A 310 18.61 -12.87 25.17
CA GLY A 310 20.03 -13.02 24.78
C GLY A 310 20.27 -13.12 23.26
N HIS A 311 21.48 -13.53 22.86
CA HIS A 311 21.98 -13.63 21.47
C HIS A 311 21.06 -14.45 20.53
N TRP A 312 20.33 -15.41 21.09
CA TRP A 312 19.27 -16.17 20.44
C TRP A 312 18.10 -15.31 19.96
N GLY A 313 17.88 -14.14 20.54
CA GLY A 313 16.83 -13.21 20.17
C GLY A 313 16.99 -12.64 18.75
N PHE A 314 18.23 -12.46 18.28
CA PHE A 314 18.51 -12.03 16.91
C PHE A 314 18.25 -13.15 15.91
N VAL A 315 18.82 -14.34 16.15
CA VAL A 315 18.59 -15.53 15.30
C VAL A 315 17.11 -15.88 15.24
N LEU A 316 16.40 -15.85 16.36
CA LEU A 316 14.96 -16.11 16.41
C LEU A 316 14.13 -14.97 15.84
N MET A 317 14.59 -13.72 15.88
CA MET A 317 13.97 -12.62 15.13
C MET A 317 14.03 -12.88 13.63
N VAL A 318 15.17 -13.32 13.10
CA VAL A 318 15.34 -13.71 11.70
C VAL A 318 14.41 -14.89 11.35
N VAL A 319 14.35 -15.93 12.19
CA VAL A 319 13.48 -17.10 11.96
C VAL A 319 12.00 -16.72 12.01
N SER A 320 11.57 -15.95 13.01
CA SER A 320 10.17 -15.47 13.11
C SER A 320 9.80 -14.65 11.89
N PHE A 321 10.71 -13.79 11.45
CA PHE A 321 10.52 -12.91 10.31
C PHE A 321 10.37 -13.67 8.99
N LEU A 322 11.18 -14.73 8.79
CA LEU A 322 11.04 -15.64 7.65
C LEU A 322 9.78 -16.51 7.73
N SER A 323 9.24 -16.76 8.93
CA SER A 323 8.09 -17.65 9.16
C SER A 323 6.72 -16.97 9.07
N ILE A 324 6.65 -15.63 9.26
CA ILE A 324 5.41 -14.85 9.21
C ILE A 324 4.53 -15.13 7.98
N PRO A 325 5.08 -15.23 6.75
CA PRO A 325 4.25 -15.43 5.57
C PRO A 325 3.57 -16.80 5.58
N PHE A 326 4.28 -17.82 6.04
CA PHE A 326 3.76 -19.18 6.17
C PHE A 326 2.65 -19.28 7.23
N LEU A 327 2.73 -18.48 8.31
CA LEU A 327 1.63 -18.38 9.28
C LEU A 327 0.40 -17.70 8.66
N LYS A 328 0.59 -16.64 7.88
CA LYS A 328 -0.52 -15.93 7.21
C LYS A 328 -1.24 -16.82 6.20
N GLY A 329 -0.51 -17.68 5.47
CA GLY A 329 -1.09 -18.65 4.53
C GLY A 329 -1.99 -19.71 5.16
N ARG A 330 -1.85 -19.99 6.47
CA ARG A 330 -2.77 -20.89 7.19
C ARG A 330 -4.01 -20.20 7.75
N LEU A 331 -4.01 -18.87 7.81
CA LEU A 331 -5.08 -18.07 8.41
C LEU A 331 -6.11 -17.57 7.39
N GLN A 332 -5.82 -17.67 6.10
CA GLN A 332 -6.80 -17.43 5.06
C GLN A 332 -7.54 -18.74 4.79
N PRO A 333 -8.86 -18.83 5.06
CA PRO A 333 -9.64 -19.95 4.52
C PRO A 333 -9.55 -19.90 2.99
N LEU A 334 -9.40 -21.09 2.40
CA LEU A 334 -9.40 -21.32 0.95
C LEU A 334 -10.65 -20.75 0.29
#